data_AF-R7LQ12-F1
#
_entry.id   AF-R7LQ12-F1
#
_cell.length_a   1.000
_cell.length_b   1.000
_cell.length_c   1.000
_cell.angle_alpha   90.00
_cell.angle_beta   90.00
_cell.angle_gamma   90.00
#
_symmetry.space_group_name_H-M   'P 1'
#
loop_
_entity.id
_entity.type
_entity.pdbx_description
1 polymer ?
#
loop_
_entity_poly.entity_id
_entity_poly.type
_entity_poly.pdbx_seq_one_letter_code
_entity_poly.pdbx_strand_id
1 'polypeptide(L)'
;MKRLSKKAATLFGENMTKLQYDGSSGYACGGGADFLAPTLRLRLRGGGRLLSSNRKGFTLAEGATHVAMLNSQRRFGFTLAEVLVTLGIIGVVSAMTVPTLMQNYQRKSYVTQLHKVYNELSQALVRYQTDKNAVNLTEAGLSSQDNFNYFVSDYFKIVQKCDNSLTPCFDDNYKTLNGGGVNFSNGTSYVLASGSAIRFIVSVSGDKIGQVGLDINGQKGPNILGRDLFFIAVYKDGVLDDFNGGSASLTEEQRNSIYTSDCQGSGNVSGWGCFGKILNDNWEMTY
;
A
#
# COMPACT_ATOMS: atom_id res chain seq x y z
N MET A 1 49.15 -11.28 -2.01
CA MET A 1 47.79 -10.76 -1.73
C MET A 1 46.72 -11.80 -2.07
N LYS A 2 46.60 -12.88 -1.29
CA LYS A 2 45.69 -14.02 -1.57
C LYS A 2 44.93 -14.51 -0.33
N ARG A 3 44.61 -13.61 0.62
CA ARG A 3 44.05 -13.98 1.93
C ARG A 3 42.85 -13.15 2.42
N LEU A 4 42.16 -12.42 1.55
CA LEU A 4 40.94 -11.69 1.92
C LEU A 4 39.64 -12.15 1.23
N SER A 5 39.68 -13.20 0.40
CA SER A 5 38.49 -13.67 -0.34
C SER A 5 37.73 -14.84 0.31
N LYS A 6 38.17 -15.38 1.46
CA LYS A 6 37.52 -16.55 2.08
C LYS A 6 36.67 -16.26 3.32
N LYS A 7 36.59 -15.01 3.77
CA LYS A 7 35.78 -14.62 4.95
C LYS A 7 34.48 -13.86 4.63
N ALA A 8 34.26 -13.50 3.36
CA ALA A 8 33.01 -12.89 2.91
C ALA A 8 32.01 -13.91 2.33
N ALA A 9 32.45 -15.11 1.97
CA ALA A 9 31.60 -16.18 1.46
C ALA A 9 30.91 -17.02 2.56
N THR A 10 31.25 -16.81 3.84
CA THR A 10 30.71 -17.58 4.97
C THR A 10 29.59 -16.88 5.73
N LEU A 11 29.28 -15.60 5.43
CA LEU A 11 28.17 -14.88 6.09
C LEU A 11 26.88 -14.85 5.27
N PHE A 12 26.91 -15.29 4.00
CA PHE A 12 25.72 -15.47 3.17
C PHE A 12 25.15 -16.90 3.19
N GLY A 13 25.88 -17.86 3.79
CA GLY A 13 25.50 -19.28 3.81
C GLY A 13 24.75 -19.76 5.07
N GLU A 14 24.69 -18.97 6.14
CA GLU A 14 24.09 -19.40 7.42
C GLU A 14 22.64 -18.94 7.64
N ASN A 15 22.07 -18.12 6.74
CA ASN A 15 20.67 -17.64 6.87
C ASN A 15 19.66 -18.35 5.96
N MET A 16 20.06 -19.40 5.23
CA MET A 16 19.18 -20.14 4.29
C MET A 16 18.85 -21.58 4.70
N THR A 17 19.29 -22.06 5.86
CA THR A 17 19.08 -23.46 6.29
C THR A 17 18.01 -23.66 7.37
N LYS A 18 17.18 -22.66 7.68
CA LYS A 18 16.10 -22.81 8.68
C LYS A 18 14.67 -22.94 8.12
N LEU A 19 14.49 -23.12 6.82
CA LEU A 19 13.14 -23.10 6.22
C LEU A 19 12.74 -24.31 5.36
N GLN A 20 13.44 -25.43 5.42
CA GLN A 20 12.96 -26.67 4.79
C GLN A 20 13.29 -27.88 5.65
N TYR A 21 12.28 -28.38 6.38
CA TYR A 21 11.89 -29.79 6.52
C TYR A 21 10.99 -29.95 7.75
N ASP A 22 9.67 -29.98 7.54
CA ASP A 22 8.86 -31.08 8.07
C ASP A 22 7.57 -31.17 7.24
N GLY A 23 7.54 -32.14 6.33
CA GLY A 23 6.53 -32.31 5.32
C GLY A 23 6.26 -33.79 5.11
N SER A 24 5.54 -34.40 6.04
CA SER A 24 4.85 -35.67 5.82
C SER A 24 3.72 -35.86 6.81
N SER A 25 2.49 -35.57 6.39
CA SER A 25 1.36 -36.50 6.47
C SER A 25 0.16 -35.87 5.76
N GLY A 26 -0.29 -36.53 4.69
CA GLY A 26 -1.31 -35.99 3.78
C GLY A 26 -2.71 -36.06 4.35
N TYR A 27 -3.62 -35.25 3.79
CA TYR A 27 -5.02 -35.62 3.61
C TYR A 27 -5.58 -34.95 2.36
N ALA A 28 -6.40 -35.74 1.67
CA ALA A 28 -7.09 -35.41 0.46
C ALA A 28 -8.20 -34.35 0.66
N CYS A 29 -8.57 -33.75 -0.47
CA CYS A 29 -9.59 -32.73 -0.71
C CYS A 29 -10.92 -32.87 0.06
N GLY A 30 -11.48 -31.72 0.45
CA GLY A 30 -12.90 -31.59 0.76
C GLY A 30 -13.30 -30.23 1.36
N GLY A 31 -13.56 -29.25 0.48
CA GLY A 31 -14.57 -28.18 0.58
C GLY A 31 -14.86 -27.41 1.88
N GLY A 32 -14.93 -26.08 1.75
CA GLY A 32 -15.75 -25.22 2.61
C GLY A 32 -14.96 -24.17 3.37
N ALA A 33 -15.12 -22.91 2.95
CA ALA A 33 -14.53 -21.73 3.57
C ALA A 33 -15.02 -21.53 5.01
N ASP A 34 -14.12 -21.15 5.92
CA ASP A 34 -14.49 -20.37 7.11
C ASP A 34 -13.33 -19.47 7.54
N PHE A 35 -13.66 -18.18 7.58
CA PHE A 35 -12.77 -17.04 7.81
C PHE A 35 -12.66 -16.82 9.33
N LEU A 36 -11.55 -17.20 9.95
CA LEU A 36 -11.31 -17.00 11.39
C LEU A 36 -10.77 -15.59 11.65
N ALA A 37 -11.63 -14.72 12.19
CA ALA A 37 -11.22 -13.47 12.85
C ALA A 37 -10.72 -13.76 14.29
N PRO A 38 -9.79 -12.96 14.84
CA PRO A 38 -9.27 -13.19 16.19
C PRO A 38 -10.34 -12.83 17.24
N THR A 39 -10.83 -13.83 17.96
CA THR A 39 -11.75 -13.68 19.09
C THR A 39 -11.10 -12.90 20.25
N LEU A 40 -11.47 -11.63 20.38
CA LEU A 40 -11.31 -10.86 21.62
C LEU A 40 -12.23 -11.47 22.69
N ARG A 41 -11.68 -12.29 23.59
CA ARG A 41 -12.46 -12.85 24.73
C ARG A 41 -12.74 -11.76 25.78
N LEU A 42 -13.84 -11.03 25.62
CA LEU A 42 -14.43 -10.28 26.72
C LEU A 42 -15.08 -11.27 27.69
N ARG A 43 -14.45 -11.52 28.84
CA ARG A 43 -15.08 -12.21 29.97
C ARG A 43 -16.13 -11.28 30.60
N LEU A 44 -17.33 -11.24 30.03
CA LEU A 44 -18.49 -10.66 30.70
C LEU A 44 -18.95 -11.67 31.78
N ARG A 45 -18.53 -11.43 33.02
CA ARG A 45 -18.99 -12.18 34.19
C ARG A 45 -20.43 -11.76 34.48
N GLY A 46 -21.38 -12.40 33.80
CA GLY A 46 -22.81 -12.21 34.02
C GLY A 46 -23.20 -12.61 35.44
N GLY A 47 -23.35 -11.62 36.31
CA GLY A 47 -23.91 -11.77 37.65
C GLY A 47 -25.42 -11.99 37.57
N GLY A 48 -25.83 -13.23 37.29
CA GLY A 48 -27.22 -13.67 37.47
C GLY A 48 -27.51 -13.92 38.95
N ARG A 49 -28.11 -12.91 39.60
CA ARG A 49 -28.55 -12.94 41.00
C ARG A 49 -29.86 -13.74 41.12
N LEU A 50 -29.88 -14.70 42.05
CA LEU A 50 -31.04 -15.30 42.74
C LEU A 50 -32.13 -16.02 41.90
N LEU A 51 -32.22 -17.35 42.04
CA LEU A 51 -33.48 -18.01 42.38
C LEU A 51 -33.22 -19.15 43.39
N SER A 52 -33.84 -18.98 44.55
CA SER A 52 -33.95 -19.93 45.66
C SER A 52 -34.29 -21.34 45.17
N SER A 53 -33.48 -22.31 45.58
CA SER A 53 -33.78 -23.73 45.46
C SER A 53 -34.89 -24.10 46.45
N ASN A 54 -36.14 -23.87 46.09
CA ASN A 54 -37.28 -24.53 46.74
C ASN A 54 -37.38 -25.95 46.16
N ARG A 55 -36.59 -26.89 46.71
CA ARG A 55 -36.83 -28.32 46.48
C ARG A 55 -38.11 -28.69 47.25
N LYS A 56 -39.27 -28.55 46.60
CA LYS A 56 -40.46 -29.29 47.01
C LYS A 56 -40.24 -30.74 46.57
N GLY A 57 -39.86 -31.60 47.51
CA GLY A 57 -39.85 -33.04 47.30
C GLY A 57 -41.28 -33.51 47.03
N PHE A 58 -41.56 -33.95 45.81
CA PHE A 58 -42.77 -34.70 45.50
C PHE A 58 -42.50 -36.16 45.86
N THR A 59 -43.20 -36.68 46.86
CA THR A 59 -43.31 -38.12 47.09
C THR A 59 -44.37 -38.68 46.13
N LEU A 60 -43.98 -39.62 45.28
CA LEU A 60 -44.92 -40.36 44.42
C LEU A 60 -45.70 -41.35 45.29
N ALA A 61 -47.01 -41.39 45.13
CA ALA A 61 -47.86 -42.39 45.76
C ALA A 61 -47.56 -43.78 45.18
N GLU A 62 -47.65 -44.80 46.05
CA GLU A 62 -47.41 -46.21 45.73
C GLU A 62 -48.42 -46.67 44.65
N GLY A 63 -47.92 -46.98 43.43
CA GLY A 63 -48.74 -47.41 42.29
C GLY A 63 -48.59 -46.60 40.99
N ALA A 64 -47.76 -45.56 40.94
CA ALA A 64 -47.52 -44.80 39.72
C ALA A 64 -46.64 -45.57 38.70
N THR A 65 -47.23 -46.04 37.59
CA THR A 65 -46.55 -46.85 36.55
C THR A 65 -45.91 -46.04 35.42
N HIS A 66 -46.06 -44.71 35.40
CA HIS A 66 -45.48 -43.86 34.35
C HIS A 66 -45.00 -42.53 34.94
N VAL A 67 -43.69 -42.27 34.85
CA VAL A 67 -43.10 -40.95 35.12
C VAL A 67 -42.81 -40.32 33.77
N ALA A 68 -43.62 -39.33 33.37
CA ALA A 68 -43.32 -38.52 32.20
C ALA A 68 -42.14 -37.59 32.52
N MET A 69 -40.92 -38.02 32.23
CA MET A 69 -39.77 -37.12 32.18
C MET A 69 -39.96 -36.17 31.00
N LEU A 70 -40.46 -34.95 31.27
CA LEU A 70 -40.40 -33.86 30.31
C LEU A 70 -38.94 -33.58 30.01
N ASN A 71 -38.51 -33.91 28.80
CA ASN A 71 -37.18 -33.61 28.29
C ASN A 71 -37.05 -32.08 28.20
N SER A 72 -36.60 -31.43 29.28
CA SER A 72 -36.35 -29.99 29.30
C SER A 72 -35.12 -29.70 28.46
N GLN A 73 -35.31 -29.60 27.14
CA GLN A 73 -34.32 -29.00 26.27
C GLN A 73 -34.30 -27.50 26.54
N ARG A 74 -33.53 -27.08 27.57
CA ARG A 74 -33.20 -25.68 27.81
C ARG A 74 -32.43 -25.18 26.59
N ARG A 75 -33.12 -24.52 25.65
CA ARG A 75 -32.48 -23.78 24.58
C ARG A 75 -31.78 -22.58 25.21
N PHE A 76 -30.46 -22.60 25.26
CA PHE A 76 -29.65 -21.43 25.62
C PHE A 76 -29.72 -20.45 24.43
N GLY A 77 -30.76 -19.62 24.40
CA GLY A 77 -30.90 -18.52 23.45
C GLY A 77 -30.42 -17.22 24.07
N PHE A 78 -29.72 -16.40 23.29
CA PHE A 78 -29.39 -15.04 23.70
C PHE A 78 -30.67 -14.22 23.88
N THR A 79 -30.73 -13.43 24.95
CA THR A 79 -31.84 -12.48 25.12
C THR A 79 -31.69 -11.34 24.11
N LEU A 80 -32.80 -10.76 23.66
CA LEU A 80 -32.78 -9.61 22.75
C LEU A 80 -31.92 -8.46 23.32
N ALA A 81 -32.03 -8.21 24.64
CA ALA A 81 -31.22 -7.20 25.33
C ALA A 81 -29.72 -7.50 25.27
N GLU A 82 -29.30 -8.76 25.43
CA GLU A 82 -27.90 -9.18 25.33
C GLU A 82 -27.33 -8.96 23.93
N VAL A 83 -28.11 -9.29 22.89
CA VAL A 83 -27.72 -9.03 21.50
C VAL A 83 -27.64 -7.52 21.21
N LEU A 84 -28.59 -6.72 21.70
CA LEU A 84 -28.55 -5.27 21.50
C LEU A 84 -27.36 -4.59 22.20
N VAL A 85 -27.03 -5.00 23.43
CA VAL A 85 -25.87 -4.45 24.14
C VAL A 85 -24.56 -4.83 23.44
N THR A 86 -24.44 -6.07 22.97
CA THR A 86 -23.24 -6.51 22.24
C THR A 86 -23.08 -5.81 20.90
N LEU A 87 -24.15 -5.68 20.11
CA LEU A 87 -24.14 -4.89 18.87
C LEU A 87 -23.86 -3.40 19.12
N GLY A 88 -24.37 -2.83 20.22
CA GLY A 88 -24.09 -1.47 20.63
C GLY A 88 -22.59 -1.25 20.94
N ILE A 89 -21.98 -2.16 21.70
CA ILE A 89 -20.55 -2.10 22.03
C ILE A 89 -19.69 -2.25 20.76
N ILE A 90 -19.98 -3.24 19.91
CA ILE A 90 -19.25 -3.45 18.65
C ILE A 90 -19.42 -2.25 17.73
N GLY A 91 -20.63 -1.66 17.67
CA GLY A 91 -20.91 -0.47 16.85
C GLY A 91 -20.07 0.74 17.26
N VAL A 92 -20.00 1.06 18.55
CA VAL A 92 -19.19 2.18 19.07
C VAL A 92 -17.70 1.95 18.81
N VAL A 93 -17.19 0.75 19.11
CA VAL A 93 -15.77 0.42 18.89
C VAL A 93 -15.41 0.47 17.41
N SER A 94 -16.26 -0.09 16.55
CA SER A 94 -16.07 -0.09 15.09
C SER A 94 -16.05 1.34 14.54
N ALA A 95 -16.97 2.20 14.98
CA ALA A 95 -17.04 3.60 14.56
C ALA A 95 -15.75 4.38 14.87
N MET A 96 -15.08 4.07 15.98
CA MET A 96 -13.83 4.73 16.38
C MET A 96 -12.58 4.12 15.73
N THR A 97 -12.59 2.84 15.36
CA THR A 97 -11.38 2.11 14.94
C THR A 97 -11.30 1.88 13.43
N VAL A 98 -12.42 1.63 12.75
CA VAL A 98 -12.45 1.32 11.32
C VAL A 98 -11.92 2.48 10.45
N PRO A 99 -12.31 3.76 10.67
CA PRO A 99 -11.80 4.85 9.84
C PRO A 99 -10.28 5.00 9.91
N THR A 100 -9.71 5.00 11.12
CA THR A 100 -8.27 5.15 11.35
C THR A 100 -7.47 3.98 10.76
N LEU A 101 -7.95 2.75 10.96
CA LEU A 101 -7.30 1.57 10.40
C LEU A 101 -7.32 1.60 8.86
N MET A 102 -8.46 1.94 8.27
CA MET A 102 -8.62 2.02 6.82
C MET A 102 -7.69 3.07 6.20
N GLN A 103 -7.63 4.27 6.78
CA GLN A 103 -6.74 5.34 6.30
C GLN A 103 -5.26 4.92 6.39
N ASN A 104 -4.83 4.32 7.49
CA ASN A 104 -3.46 3.84 7.65
C ASN A 104 -3.13 2.71 6.67
N TYR A 105 -4.08 1.81 6.41
CA TYR A 105 -3.91 0.76 5.41
C TYR A 105 -3.78 1.33 4.00
N GLN A 106 -4.62 2.29 3.62
CA GLN A 106 -4.55 2.96 2.31
C GLN A 106 -3.20 3.64 2.10
N ARG A 107 -2.72 4.41 3.09
CA ARG A 107 -1.38 5.03 3.03
C ARG A 107 -0.27 4.00 2.80
N LYS A 108 -0.29 2.89 3.52
CA LYS A 108 0.69 1.80 3.33
C LYS A 108 0.59 1.15 1.95
N SER A 109 -0.63 0.89 1.49
CA SER A 109 -0.87 0.34 0.15
C SER A 109 -0.31 1.26 -0.93
N TYR A 110 -0.55 2.57 -0.79
CA TYR A 110 -0.07 3.57 -1.72
C TYR A 110 1.45 3.66 -1.78
N VAL A 111 2.12 3.76 -0.63
CA VAL A 111 3.59 3.81 -0.61
C VAL A 111 4.21 2.51 -1.12
N THR A 112 3.59 1.36 -0.84
CA THR A 112 4.06 0.08 -1.38
C THR A 112 4.00 0.05 -2.91
N GLN A 113 2.92 0.59 -3.50
CA GLN A 113 2.77 0.67 -4.95
C GLN A 113 3.75 1.68 -5.56
N LEU A 114 3.94 2.84 -4.92
CA LEU A 114 4.95 3.82 -5.31
C LEU A 114 6.36 3.20 -5.32
N HIS A 115 6.73 2.49 -4.25
CA HIS A 115 8.01 1.82 -4.13
C HIS A 115 8.21 0.75 -5.19
N LYS A 116 7.15 0.01 -5.53
CA LYS A 116 7.20 -0.96 -6.62
C LYS A 116 7.51 -0.29 -7.95
N VAL A 117 6.76 0.75 -8.33
CA VAL A 117 6.98 1.44 -9.61
C VAL A 117 8.34 2.14 -9.65
N TYR A 118 8.78 2.73 -8.54
CA TYR A 118 10.13 3.28 -8.42
C TYR A 118 11.22 2.23 -8.72
N ASN A 119 11.09 1.03 -8.15
CA ASN A 119 12.05 -0.04 -8.38
C ASN A 119 12.00 -0.56 -9.82
N GLU A 120 10.80 -0.71 -10.39
CA GLU A 120 10.63 -1.06 -11.81
C GLU A 120 11.28 -0.01 -12.72
N LEU A 121 11.11 1.27 -12.40
CA LEU A 121 11.66 2.38 -13.18
C LEU A 121 13.18 2.46 -13.07
N SER A 122 13.74 2.33 -11.86
CA SER A 122 15.19 2.28 -11.65
C SER A 122 15.81 1.09 -12.40
N GLN A 123 15.20 -0.09 -12.32
CA GLN A 123 15.66 -1.27 -13.05
C GLN A 123 15.57 -1.09 -14.56
N ALA A 124 14.50 -0.47 -15.07
CA ALA A 124 14.32 -0.19 -16.49
C ALA A 124 15.40 0.78 -17.00
N LEU A 125 15.73 1.83 -16.25
CA LEU A 125 16.79 2.78 -16.62
C LEU A 125 18.17 2.12 -16.67
N VAL A 126 18.51 1.28 -15.69
CA VAL A 126 19.77 0.53 -15.68
C VAL A 126 19.85 -0.45 -16.86
N ARG A 127 18.74 -1.14 -17.18
CA ARG A 127 18.68 -2.00 -18.36
C ARG A 127 18.87 -1.21 -19.65
N TYR A 128 18.22 -0.07 -19.79
CA TYR A 128 18.38 0.80 -20.96
C TYR A 128 19.82 1.26 -21.16
N GLN A 129 20.52 1.65 -20.09
CA GLN A 129 21.95 1.98 -20.15
C GLN A 129 22.80 0.79 -20.60
N THR A 130 22.50 -0.39 -20.06
CA THR A 130 23.24 -1.62 -20.36
C THR A 130 23.04 -2.07 -21.81
N ASP A 131 21.80 -2.04 -22.31
CA ASP A 131 21.45 -2.46 -23.67
C ASP A 131 22.02 -1.52 -24.74
N LYS A 132 22.18 -0.24 -24.40
CA LYS A 132 22.85 0.76 -25.25
C LYS A 132 24.36 0.83 -25.03
N ASN A 133 24.90 0.09 -24.06
CA ASN A 133 26.31 0.10 -23.66
C ASN A 133 26.85 1.53 -23.44
N ALA A 134 26.09 2.34 -22.70
CA ALA A 134 26.38 3.75 -22.44
C ALA A 134 26.66 3.99 -20.95
N VAL A 135 27.44 5.02 -20.63
CA VAL A 135 27.78 5.35 -19.24
C VAL A 135 26.65 6.12 -18.55
N ASN A 136 25.91 6.94 -19.31
CA ASN A 136 24.81 7.78 -18.81
C ASN A 136 23.57 7.70 -19.71
N LEU A 137 22.41 8.10 -19.17
CA LEU A 137 21.13 8.06 -19.91
C LEU A 137 21.11 8.98 -21.14
N THR A 138 21.75 10.15 -21.05
CA THR A 138 21.85 11.08 -22.18
C THR A 138 22.69 10.49 -23.31
N GLU A 139 23.78 9.79 -22.97
CA GLU A 139 24.64 9.09 -23.94
C GLU A 139 23.93 7.88 -24.54
N ALA A 140 23.10 7.19 -23.74
CA ALA A 140 22.20 6.14 -24.22
C ALA A 140 21.10 6.67 -25.16
N GLY A 141 21.05 7.99 -25.40
CA GLY A 141 20.11 8.64 -26.31
C GLY A 141 18.77 9.02 -25.69
N LEU A 142 18.60 8.93 -24.37
CA LEU A 142 17.34 9.30 -23.70
C LEU A 142 17.22 10.83 -23.54
N SER A 143 17.05 11.55 -24.65
CA SER A 143 17.10 13.02 -24.72
C SER A 143 15.89 13.69 -25.38
N SER A 144 15.00 12.92 -26.02
CA SER A 144 13.80 13.43 -26.70
C SER A 144 12.53 12.77 -26.18
N GLN A 145 11.38 13.43 -26.39
CA GLN A 145 10.08 12.90 -25.96
C GLN A 145 9.78 11.56 -26.63
N ASP A 146 10.18 11.39 -27.89
CA ASP A 146 10.02 10.14 -28.63
C ASP A 146 10.88 9.03 -28.02
N ASN A 147 12.11 9.33 -27.60
CA ASN A 147 12.98 8.33 -26.98
C ASN A 147 12.42 7.86 -25.63
N PHE A 148 11.80 8.77 -24.85
CA PHE A 148 11.05 8.37 -23.66
C PHE A 148 9.83 7.50 -24.02
N ASN A 149 9.08 7.84 -25.07
CA ASN A 149 7.94 7.04 -25.50
C ASN A 149 8.35 5.62 -25.95
N TYR A 150 9.47 5.49 -26.67
CA TYR A 150 10.05 4.20 -27.05
C TYR A 150 10.55 3.42 -25.84
N PHE A 151 11.24 4.08 -24.90
CA PHE A 151 11.67 3.48 -23.65
C PHE A 151 10.49 2.88 -22.86
N VAL A 152 9.38 3.61 -22.73
CA VAL A 152 8.21 3.09 -22.01
C VAL A 152 7.62 1.88 -22.73
N SER A 153 7.58 1.92 -24.07
CA SER A 153 7.01 0.85 -24.89
C SER A 153 7.85 -0.44 -24.87
N ASP A 154 9.17 -0.33 -24.75
CA ASP A 154 10.09 -1.47 -24.82
C ASP A 154 10.36 -2.09 -23.44
N TYR A 155 10.42 -1.27 -22.37
CA TYR A 155 10.82 -1.72 -21.03
C TYR A 155 9.64 -1.94 -20.07
N PHE A 156 8.45 -1.41 -20.38
CA PHE A 156 7.27 -1.58 -19.52
C PHE A 156 6.15 -2.35 -20.22
N LYS A 157 5.37 -3.07 -19.41
CA LYS A 157 4.14 -3.72 -19.86
C LYS A 157 2.98 -2.73 -19.78
N ILE A 158 2.65 -2.14 -20.92
CA ILE A 158 1.58 -1.16 -21.07
C ILE A 158 0.25 -1.88 -21.34
N VAL A 159 -0.79 -1.50 -20.59
CA VAL A 159 -2.18 -1.93 -20.84
C VAL A 159 -2.91 -0.92 -21.70
N GLN A 160 -2.62 0.38 -21.50
CA GLN A 160 -3.29 1.46 -22.22
C GLN A 160 -2.34 2.62 -22.47
N LYS A 161 -2.46 3.23 -23.65
CA LYS A 161 -1.75 4.45 -24.04
C LYS A 161 -2.76 5.57 -24.24
N CYS A 162 -2.45 6.75 -23.73
CA CYS A 162 -3.22 7.98 -23.95
C CYS A 162 -2.34 9.00 -24.65
N ASP A 163 -2.58 9.22 -25.94
CA ASP A 163 -1.80 10.13 -26.77
C ASP A 163 -2.20 11.58 -26.50
N ASN A 164 -1.30 12.34 -25.88
CA ASN A 164 -1.48 13.77 -25.55
C ASN A 164 -2.81 14.11 -24.84
N SER A 165 -3.38 13.14 -24.14
CA SER A 165 -4.61 13.24 -23.38
C SER A 165 -4.36 12.71 -21.99
N LEU A 166 -4.92 13.39 -20.99
CA LEU A 166 -4.92 12.93 -19.61
C LEU A 166 -5.89 11.76 -19.46
N THR A 167 -7.13 11.97 -19.89
CA THR A 167 -8.17 10.95 -19.90
C THR A 167 -7.95 9.94 -21.03
N PRO A 168 -8.10 8.62 -20.80
CA PRO A 168 -8.50 7.95 -19.56
C PRO A 168 -7.35 7.47 -18.63
N CYS A 169 -6.10 7.92 -18.82
CA CYS A 169 -4.95 7.43 -18.05
C CYS A 169 -4.81 8.11 -16.67
N PHE A 170 -4.99 9.43 -16.64
CA PHE A 170 -4.94 10.29 -15.47
C PHE A 170 -6.31 10.96 -15.27
N ASP A 171 -6.56 11.45 -14.07
CA ASP A 171 -7.67 12.36 -13.80
C ASP A 171 -7.32 13.79 -14.24
N ASP A 172 -8.33 14.61 -14.51
CA ASP A 172 -8.13 16.00 -14.92
C ASP A 172 -8.09 16.96 -13.70
N ASN A 173 -8.44 16.47 -12.50
CA ASN A 173 -8.64 17.28 -11.30
C ASN A 173 -7.82 16.80 -10.09
N TYR A 174 -6.51 16.99 -10.16
CA TYR A 174 -5.64 16.74 -9.00
C TYR A 174 -5.65 17.89 -8.00
N LYS A 175 -5.61 17.54 -6.71
CA LYS A 175 -5.56 18.50 -5.61
C LYS A 175 -4.30 18.33 -4.77
N THR A 176 -3.87 19.38 -4.10
CA THR A 176 -2.84 19.27 -3.05
C THR A 176 -3.46 18.74 -1.76
N LEU A 177 -2.60 18.35 -0.81
CA LEU A 177 -3.03 17.96 0.55
C LEU A 177 -3.87 19.04 1.25
N ASN A 178 -3.64 20.31 0.89
CA ASN A 178 -4.35 21.48 1.43
C ASN A 178 -5.55 21.92 0.56
N GLY A 179 -5.92 21.13 -0.46
CA GLY A 179 -7.04 21.45 -1.35
C GLY A 179 -6.75 22.48 -2.45
N GLY A 180 -5.48 22.83 -2.66
CA GLY A 180 -5.03 23.67 -3.77
C GLY A 180 -4.98 22.92 -5.11
N GLY A 181 -4.63 23.63 -6.18
CA GLY A 181 -4.45 23.04 -7.51
C GLY A 181 -3.05 22.48 -7.73
N VAL A 182 -2.91 21.58 -8.70
CA VAL A 182 -1.62 21.04 -9.13
C VAL A 182 -1.41 21.34 -10.60
N ASN A 183 -0.24 21.89 -10.95
CA ASN A 183 0.13 22.10 -12.34
C ASN A 183 0.49 20.77 -13.00
N PHE A 184 -0.51 20.12 -13.59
CA PHE A 184 -0.33 18.89 -14.36
C PHE A 184 -0.50 19.19 -15.85
N SER A 185 0.62 19.33 -16.57
CA SER A 185 0.59 19.55 -18.03
C SER A 185 0.00 18.36 -18.78
N ASN A 186 -0.42 18.54 -20.03
CA ASN A 186 -0.81 17.41 -20.88
C ASN A 186 0.42 16.74 -21.51
N GLY A 187 0.35 15.45 -21.77
CA GLY A 187 1.41 14.69 -22.44
C GLY A 187 1.00 13.25 -22.72
N THR A 188 1.83 12.52 -23.45
CA THR A 188 1.59 11.10 -23.72
C THR A 188 1.75 10.29 -22.43
N SER A 189 0.69 9.58 -22.06
CA SER A 189 0.55 8.86 -20.80
C SER A 189 0.35 7.37 -21.02
N TYR A 190 0.72 6.56 -20.03
CA TYR A 190 0.68 5.10 -20.13
C TYR A 190 0.14 4.50 -18.84
N VAL A 191 -0.77 3.52 -18.94
CA VAL A 191 -1.21 2.71 -17.81
C VAL A 191 -0.46 1.38 -17.83
N LEU A 192 0.19 1.04 -16.72
CA LEU A 192 0.95 -0.19 -16.58
C LEU A 192 0.03 -1.35 -16.22
N ALA A 193 0.52 -2.57 -16.44
CA ALA A 193 -0.15 -3.80 -15.97
C ALA A 193 -0.36 -3.84 -14.45
N SER A 194 0.40 -3.06 -13.68
CA SER A 194 0.21 -2.86 -12.24
C SER A 194 -1.03 -2.03 -11.88
N GLY A 195 -1.64 -1.35 -12.85
CA GLY A 195 -2.74 -0.41 -12.65
C GLY A 195 -2.32 1.02 -12.33
N SER A 196 -1.01 1.31 -12.26
CA SER A 196 -0.47 2.67 -12.11
C SER A 196 -0.34 3.36 -13.46
N ALA A 197 -0.61 4.65 -13.52
CA ALA A 197 -0.37 5.49 -14.69
C ALA A 197 0.96 6.22 -14.57
N ILE A 198 1.77 6.18 -15.63
CA ILE A 198 3.04 6.92 -15.72
C ILE A 198 3.05 7.82 -16.94
N ARG A 199 3.75 8.93 -16.79
CA ARG A 199 3.92 9.93 -17.84
C ARG A 199 5.32 10.50 -17.78
N PHE A 200 6.02 10.43 -18.89
CA PHE A 200 7.35 11.01 -19.02
C PHE A 200 7.26 12.32 -19.79
N ILE A 201 7.93 13.34 -19.28
CA ILE A 201 8.11 14.62 -19.96
C ILE A 201 9.59 14.96 -19.98
N VAL A 202 10.11 15.28 -21.15
CA VAL A 202 11.45 15.86 -21.26
C VAL A 202 11.47 17.24 -20.61
N SER A 203 12.36 17.42 -19.64
CA SER A 203 12.56 18.68 -18.96
C SER A 203 14.02 18.75 -18.54
N VAL A 204 14.85 19.29 -19.42
CA VAL A 204 16.29 19.39 -19.18
C VAL A 204 16.55 20.62 -18.31
N SER A 205 17.14 20.41 -17.13
CA SER A 205 17.55 21.49 -16.23
C SER A 205 18.67 21.01 -15.32
N GLY A 206 19.86 21.57 -15.50
CA GLY A 206 21.07 21.05 -14.87
C GLY A 206 21.30 19.59 -15.28
N ASP A 207 21.40 18.70 -14.30
CA ASP A 207 21.60 17.27 -14.50
C ASP A 207 20.30 16.47 -14.66
N LYS A 208 19.13 17.11 -14.47
CA LYS A 208 17.83 16.51 -14.75
C LYS A 208 17.62 16.44 -16.26
N ILE A 209 17.26 15.26 -16.75
CA ILE A 209 16.95 15.02 -18.17
C ILE A 209 15.44 14.97 -18.44
N GLY A 210 14.65 14.63 -17.42
CA GLY A 210 13.21 14.49 -17.54
C GLY A 210 12.51 14.39 -16.19
N GLN A 211 11.19 14.39 -16.26
CA GLN A 211 10.32 14.19 -15.11
C GLN A 211 9.31 13.08 -15.41
N VAL A 212 9.00 12.31 -14.38
CA VAL A 212 7.98 11.26 -14.40
C VAL A 212 6.84 11.70 -13.50
N GLY A 213 5.67 11.92 -14.08
CA GLY A 213 4.42 11.99 -13.34
C GLY A 213 3.91 10.57 -13.14
N LEU A 214 3.73 10.16 -11.90
CA LEU A 214 3.27 8.83 -11.51
C LEU A 214 1.99 8.98 -10.69
N ASP A 215 0.94 8.33 -11.17
CA ASP A 215 -0.27 8.06 -10.41
C ASP A 215 -0.33 6.55 -10.10
N ILE A 216 -0.28 6.20 -8.81
CA ILE A 216 -0.19 4.80 -8.37
C ILE A 216 -1.50 4.01 -8.48
N ASN A 217 -2.65 4.67 -8.53
CA ASN A 217 -3.98 4.04 -8.60
C ASN A 217 -4.77 4.43 -9.87
N GLY A 218 -4.16 5.23 -10.74
CA GLY A 218 -4.75 5.70 -11.99
C GLY A 218 -5.87 6.70 -11.72
N GLN A 219 -6.92 6.72 -12.54
CA GLN A 219 -8.05 7.66 -12.35
C GLN A 219 -8.85 7.49 -11.05
N LYS A 220 -8.53 6.49 -10.23
CA LYS A 220 -9.27 6.23 -9.01
C LYS A 220 -8.89 7.28 -7.99
N GLY A 221 -9.89 7.86 -7.32
CA GLY A 221 -9.65 8.78 -6.23
C GLY A 221 -8.74 8.18 -5.13
N PRO A 222 -8.07 9.03 -4.33
CA PRO A 222 -8.47 10.42 -4.08
C PRO A 222 -7.95 11.51 -5.05
N ASN A 223 -7.04 11.22 -5.97
CA ASN A 223 -6.37 12.16 -6.89
C ASN A 223 -5.73 13.35 -6.16
N ILE A 224 -4.88 13.04 -5.17
CA ILE A 224 -4.19 14.01 -4.32
C ILE A 224 -2.68 13.87 -4.47
N LEU A 225 -2.02 15.00 -4.77
CA LEU A 225 -0.57 15.11 -4.76
C LEU A 225 0.01 14.69 -3.40
N GLY A 226 0.95 13.75 -3.40
CA GLY A 226 1.51 13.15 -2.19
C GLY A 226 0.70 12.00 -1.60
N ARG A 227 -0.47 11.67 -2.16
CA ARG A 227 -1.21 10.44 -1.80
C ARG A 227 -1.08 9.41 -2.89
N ASP A 228 -1.50 9.79 -4.09
CA ASP A 228 -1.49 8.92 -5.28
C ASP A 228 -0.70 9.53 -6.44
N LEU A 229 -0.68 10.86 -6.57
CA LEU A 229 0.13 11.55 -7.56
C LEU A 229 1.50 11.94 -7.00
N PHE A 230 2.56 11.57 -7.72
CA PHE A 230 3.95 11.87 -7.41
C PHE A 230 4.71 12.33 -8.65
N PHE A 231 5.69 13.20 -8.46
CA PHE A 231 6.64 13.61 -9.48
C PHE A 231 8.04 13.13 -9.09
N ILE A 232 8.73 12.51 -10.05
CA ILE A 232 10.08 11.98 -9.87
C ILE A 232 10.96 12.60 -10.95
N ALA A 233 12.08 13.20 -10.56
CA ALA A 233 13.09 13.69 -11.49
C ALA A 233 14.02 12.55 -11.91
N VAL A 234 14.26 12.45 -13.21
CA VAL A 234 15.23 11.52 -13.79
C VAL A 234 16.50 12.30 -14.08
N TYR A 235 17.59 11.90 -13.44
CA TYR A 235 18.90 12.51 -13.63
C TYR A 235 19.72 11.75 -14.67
N LYS A 236 20.69 12.43 -15.30
CA LYS A 236 21.58 11.87 -16.34
C LYS A 236 22.27 10.57 -15.92
N ASP A 237 22.61 10.44 -14.63
CA ASP A 237 23.33 9.29 -14.06
C ASP A 237 22.39 8.10 -13.73
N GLY A 238 21.09 8.23 -14.03
CA GLY A 238 20.07 7.20 -13.73
C GLY A 238 19.50 7.26 -12.31
N VAL A 239 19.91 8.25 -11.52
CA VAL A 239 19.35 8.52 -10.19
C VAL A 239 17.95 9.10 -10.32
N LEU A 240 17.07 8.64 -9.43
CA LEU A 240 15.70 9.09 -9.29
C LEU A 240 15.56 9.83 -7.96
N ASP A 241 15.22 11.11 -8.00
CA ASP A 241 15.09 11.94 -6.82
C ASP A 241 14.02 13.03 -7.03
N ASP A 242 13.82 13.89 -6.05
CA ASP A 242 13.07 15.14 -6.21
C ASP A 242 13.88 16.17 -7.02
N PHE A 243 13.31 17.35 -7.27
CA PHE A 243 13.99 18.41 -8.04
C PHE A 243 14.08 19.73 -7.27
N ASN A 244 15.31 20.26 -7.13
CA ASN A 244 15.57 21.58 -6.53
C ASN A 244 16.31 22.57 -7.46
N GLY A 245 16.45 22.25 -8.75
CA GLY A 245 17.26 23.04 -9.69
C GLY A 245 18.75 22.69 -9.73
N GLY A 246 19.22 21.76 -8.90
CA GLY A 246 20.60 21.28 -8.86
C GLY A 246 20.78 19.83 -9.31
N SER A 247 21.92 19.24 -8.94
CA SER A 247 22.29 17.84 -9.20
C SER A 247 21.77 16.89 -8.12
N ALA A 248 21.56 15.63 -8.49
CA ALA A 248 21.29 14.54 -7.55
C ALA A 248 22.59 13.92 -7.00
N SER A 249 22.57 13.18 -5.88
CA SER A 249 21.44 12.95 -4.97
C SER A 249 21.21 14.12 -4.01
N LEU A 250 19.95 14.45 -3.73
CA LEU A 250 19.60 15.50 -2.78
C LEU A 250 19.88 15.06 -1.34
N THR A 251 20.20 16.03 -0.47
CA THR A 251 20.29 15.78 0.98
C THR A 251 18.91 15.74 1.63
N GLU A 252 18.84 15.19 2.84
CA GLU A 252 17.60 15.12 3.61
C GLU A 252 16.98 16.52 3.81
N GLU A 253 17.81 17.51 4.15
CA GLU A 253 17.40 18.90 4.39
C GLU A 253 16.85 19.55 3.12
N GLN A 254 17.49 19.30 1.97
CA GLN A 254 17.03 19.84 0.69
C GLN A 254 15.64 19.29 0.35
N ARG A 255 15.44 17.98 0.46
CA ARG A 255 14.13 17.36 0.20
C ARG A 255 13.05 17.86 1.16
N ASN A 256 13.36 17.98 2.45
CA ASN A 256 12.42 18.51 3.45
C ASN A 256 12.06 19.98 3.19
N SER A 257 13.01 20.78 2.69
CA SER A 257 12.75 22.16 2.30
C SER A 257 11.79 22.25 1.11
N ILE A 258 11.99 21.44 0.07
CA ILE A 258 11.11 21.38 -1.12
C ILE A 258 9.72 20.86 -0.73
N TYR A 259 9.66 19.85 0.15
CA TYR A 259 8.39 19.37 0.69
C TYR A 259 7.58 20.49 1.35
N THR A 260 8.23 21.32 2.15
CA THR A 260 7.55 22.42 2.86
C THR A 260 7.11 23.53 1.90
N SER A 261 7.93 23.87 0.89
CA SER A 261 7.62 24.96 -0.04
C SER A 261 6.61 24.57 -1.13
N ASP A 262 6.75 23.38 -1.71
CA ASP A 262 6.08 22.99 -2.95
C ASP A 262 4.97 21.96 -2.69
N CYS A 263 5.24 20.92 -1.89
CA CYS A 263 4.23 19.88 -1.61
C CYS A 263 3.17 20.35 -0.61
N GLN A 264 3.59 21.00 0.48
CA GLN A 264 2.71 21.59 1.49
C GLN A 264 2.33 23.05 1.20
N GLY A 265 2.83 23.62 0.11
CA GLY A 265 2.52 24.98 -0.30
C GLY A 265 1.01 25.23 -0.43
N SER A 266 0.60 26.47 -0.22
CA SER A 266 -0.77 26.92 -0.46
C SER A 266 -0.91 27.48 -1.89
N GLY A 267 -2.02 27.16 -2.56
CA GLY A 267 -2.29 27.62 -3.93
C GLY A 267 -2.02 26.57 -5.01
N ASN A 268 -1.59 27.01 -6.19
CA ASN A 268 -1.29 26.14 -7.32
C ASN A 268 0.20 25.79 -7.34
N VAL A 269 0.53 24.52 -7.07
CA VAL A 269 1.91 24.07 -6.84
C VAL A 269 2.51 23.34 -8.04
N SER A 270 3.84 23.30 -8.10
CA SER A 270 4.64 22.64 -9.14
C SER A 270 4.50 21.11 -9.14
N GLY A 271 4.17 20.52 -7.98
CA GLY A 271 4.08 19.07 -7.78
C GLY A 271 5.29 18.41 -7.12
N TRP A 272 6.39 19.17 -6.90
CA TRP A 272 7.63 18.65 -6.32
C TRP A 272 7.57 18.54 -4.78
N GLY A 273 8.52 17.81 -4.19
CA GLY A 273 8.72 17.72 -2.73
C GLY A 273 8.04 16.52 -2.06
N CYS A 274 6.90 16.06 -2.57
CA CYS A 274 6.15 14.97 -1.92
C CYS A 274 6.87 13.62 -2.02
N PHE A 275 7.56 13.38 -3.14
CA PHE A 275 8.32 12.16 -3.36
C PHE A 275 9.59 12.15 -2.49
N GLY A 276 10.33 13.26 -2.47
CA GLY A 276 11.54 13.38 -1.64
C GLY A 276 11.27 13.18 -0.15
N LYS A 277 10.09 13.60 0.34
CA LYS A 277 9.67 13.34 1.73
C LYS A 277 9.51 11.85 2.03
N ILE A 278 8.91 11.08 1.11
CA ILE A 278 8.75 9.62 1.28
C ILE A 278 10.10 8.90 1.25
N LEU A 279 11.03 9.37 0.40
CA LEU A 279 12.40 8.85 0.38
C LEU A 279 13.12 9.06 1.72
N ASN A 280 12.97 10.23 2.33
CA ASN A 280 13.55 10.53 3.65
C ASN A 280 12.88 9.71 4.77
N ASP A 281 11.57 9.51 4.68
CA ASP A 281 10.78 8.79 5.70
C ASP A 281 10.84 7.26 5.51
N ASN A 282 11.87 6.73 4.86
CA ASN A 282 12.07 5.28 4.62
C ASN A 282 10.85 4.57 4.00
N TRP A 283 10.20 5.20 3.02
CA TRP A 283 8.98 4.67 2.39
C TRP A 283 7.80 4.56 3.36
N GLU A 284 7.65 5.56 4.24
CA GLU A 284 6.45 5.75 5.05
C GLU A 284 5.77 7.09 4.74
N MET A 285 4.43 7.09 4.71
CA MET A 285 3.63 8.30 4.53
C MET A 285 3.10 8.76 5.88
N THR A 286 3.75 9.76 6.46
CA THR A 286 3.53 10.22 7.84
C THR A 286 2.51 11.36 7.96
N TYR A 287 2.18 12.03 6.85
CA TYR A 287 1.19 13.10 6.76
C TYR A 287 -0.19 12.57 6.38
#